data_AF-A0A9P5U561-F1
#
_entry.id   AF-A0A9P5U561-F1
#
_cell.length_a   1.000
_cell.length_b   1.000
_cell.length_c   1.000
_cell.angle_alpha   90.00
_cell.angle_beta   90.00
_cell.angle_gamma   90.00
#
_symmetry.space_group_name_H-M   'P 1'
#
loop_
_entity.id
_entity.type
_entity.pdbx_description
1 polymer ?
#
loop_
_entity_poly.entity_id
_entity_poly.type
_entity_poly.pdbx_seq_one_letter_code
_entity_poly.pdbx_strand_id
1 'polypeptide(L)'
;MEAPTRDRKPFQLRTNLDFAEMSKMSKEFADVNQDIEDCEAEVHRLQSHIMFLQNHRQRLDEYKTCLRSLMSPIRKLPNELVLRIFDCACTINDLTTGKLATMPALTISCVCTHWQDLAKSTPQLWSRIRVNLTAMRLDRPEFPILEFYLDLAQQLPLTVEVLGDKLETLEPIQAAVCATLGACSDRWKELIVSQPTFYKALMAQDSRNFPMLDALTISNFGFRLPGSLDRFHDAPRLHSLSVLSFPLGKLHKSNFPWKELNVLNICSYSEELKHLVEAPSNLKVLCFCEWEDGHYKPNSPPTTAPSVEALSLSVNSQTTHPKSENMMDVVLTSMTLPALTSLSIDRLDIADEYQLDWPKETLEGFLCRSSCQLTTLSIKSIPMSDSDLIDLLLRLPSLLHLTIDDSKVTTRSPITTRLVQNLHAFRYRGKSFISPVMVHKLQSLSLTFSGFGSFDDRTFVDVVSSRWYSRGYPHTSEIGVNSLRSVVMRFLNRDVDPGIYSPLKHLEKDGMRVVIIAKGKVLQSL
;
A
#
# COMPACT_ATOMS: atom_id res chain seq x y z
N MET A 1 3.09 15.32 -57.93
CA MET A 1 3.21 16.44 -58.89
C MET A 1 4.38 16.07 -59.77
N GLU A 2 4.27 15.76 -61.06
CA GLU A 2 3.23 15.99 -62.07
C GLU A 2 2.89 14.66 -62.76
N ALA A 3 1.61 14.42 -63.01
CA ALA A 3 1.13 13.26 -63.75
C ALA A 3 1.14 13.58 -65.26
N PRO A 4 1.64 12.70 -66.14
CA PRO A 4 1.35 12.85 -67.55
C PRO A 4 -0.08 12.35 -67.79
N THR A 5 -0.96 13.29 -68.14
CA THR A 5 -2.31 13.08 -68.66
C THR A 5 -2.27 12.16 -69.89
N ARG A 6 -2.64 10.89 -69.72
CA ARG A 6 -2.95 10.00 -70.85
C ARG A 6 -4.39 10.27 -71.30
N ASP A 7 -4.48 11.16 -72.28
CA ASP A 7 -5.66 11.39 -73.10
C ASP A 7 -6.05 10.06 -73.78
N ARG A 8 -7.08 9.38 -73.27
CA ARG A 8 -7.63 8.16 -73.89
C ARG A 8 -8.43 8.58 -75.13
N LYS A 9 -7.76 8.64 -76.28
CA LYS A 9 -8.46 8.54 -77.56
C LYS A 9 -8.92 7.08 -77.75
N PRO A 10 -10.22 6.79 -77.85
CA PRO A 10 -10.63 5.54 -78.48
C PRO A 10 -10.29 5.63 -79.96
N PHE A 11 -10.26 4.49 -80.65
CA PHE A 11 -10.07 4.30 -82.10
C PHE A 11 -8.68 3.81 -82.54
N GLN A 12 -8.56 2.92 -83.53
CA GLN A 12 -9.54 2.29 -84.42
C GLN A 12 -8.88 1.00 -84.92
N LEU A 13 -9.59 -0.14 -84.92
CA LEU A 13 -9.15 -1.33 -85.66
C LEU A 13 -9.14 -0.97 -87.15
N ARG A 14 -7.96 -0.64 -87.71
CA ARG A 14 -7.75 -0.56 -89.15
C ARG A 14 -7.81 -1.97 -89.71
N THR A 15 -8.91 -2.32 -90.36
CA THR A 15 -9.20 -3.64 -90.92
C THR A 15 -8.47 -3.94 -92.22
N ASN A 16 -7.25 -3.44 -92.42
CA ASN A 16 -6.30 -3.89 -93.45
C ASN A 16 -4.89 -3.42 -93.06
N LEU A 17 -4.16 -4.25 -92.31
CA LEU A 17 -2.73 -4.10 -92.04
C LEU A 17 -1.95 -4.94 -93.06
N ASP A 18 -0.94 -4.36 -93.69
CA ASP A 18 -0.09 -5.04 -94.67
C ASP A 18 0.82 -6.09 -93.99
N PHE A 19 1.16 -7.17 -94.69
CA PHE A 19 1.92 -8.31 -94.15
C PHE A 19 3.29 -7.90 -93.59
N ALA A 20 3.93 -6.90 -94.20
CA ALA A 20 5.19 -6.34 -93.74
C ALA A 20 5.05 -5.58 -92.40
N GLU A 21 3.93 -4.87 -92.18
CA GLU A 21 3.64 -4.17 -90.93
C GLU A 21 3.31 -5.16 -89.80
N MET A 22 2.56 -6.23 -90.10
CA MET A 22 2.29 -7.31 -89.16
C MET A 22 3.56 -8.06 -88.73
N SER A 23 4.48 -8.31 -89.66
CA SER A 23 5.76 -8.97 -89.35
C SER A 23 6.65 -8.09 -88.46
N LYS A 24 6.68 -6.77 -88.71
CA LYS A 24 7.42 -5.81 -87.87
C LYS A 24 6.84 -5.70 -86.46
N MET A 25 5.51 -5.58 -86.33
CA MET A 25 4.85 -5.57 -85.01
C MET A 25 5.04 -6.88 -84.25
N SER A 26 5.06 -8.03 -84.95
CA SER A 26 5.31 -9.34 -84.32
C SER A 26 6.71 -9.42 -83.71
N LYS A 27 7.72 -8.89 -84.43
CA LYS A 27 9.09 -8.82 -83.92
C LYS A 27 9.21 -7.85 -82.74
N GLU A 28 8.65 -6.64 -82.85
CA GLU A 28 8.62 -5.68 -81.74
C GLU A 28 7.89 -6.25 -80.51
N PHE A 29 6.83 -7.03 -80.72
CA PHE A 29 6.12 -7.73 -79.63
C PHE A 29 6.99 -8.81 -78.97
N ALA A 30 7.77 -9.57 -79.75
CA ALA A 30 8.69 -10.57 -79.21
C ALA A 30 9.83 -9.93 -78.41
N ASP A 31 10.42 -8.85 -78.92
CA ASP A 31 11.50 -8.11 -78.24
C ASP A 31 10.99 -7.51 -76.92
N VAL A 32 9.78 -6.92 -76.91
CA VAL A 32 9.14 -6.40 -75.68
C VAL A 32 8.85 -7.52 -74.67
N ASN A 33 8.44 -8.71 -75.11
CA ASN A 33 8.23 -9.82 -74.19
C ASN A 33 9.55 -10.31 -73.57
N GLN A 34 10.63 -10.36 -74.35
CA GLN A 34 11.95 -10.72 -73.81
C GLN A 34 12.45 -9.69 -72.78
N ASP A 35 12.28 -8.40 -73.06
CA ASP A 35 12.62 -7.33 -72.12
C ASP A 35 11.80 -7.42 -70.82
N ILE A 36 10.52 -7.82 -70.91
CA ILE A 36 9.67 -8.07 -69.74
C ILE A 36 10.20 -9.26 -68.93
N GLU A 37 10.52 -10.38 -69.58
CA GLU A 37 11.07 -11.56 -68.90
C GLU A 37 12.40 -11.25 -68.19
N ASP A 38 13.29 -10.49 -68.83
CA ASP A 38 14.57 -10.07 -68.23
C ASP A 38 14.35 -9.12 -67.04
N CYS A 39 13.38 -8.20 -67.15
CA CYS A 39 12.99 -7.33 -66.04
C CYS A 39 12.40 -8.14 -64.87
N GLU A 40 11.55 -9.14 -65.14
CA GLU A 40 10.97 -10.01 -64.12
C GLU A 40 12.05 -10.85 -63.42
N ALA A 41 13.03 -11.38 -64.15
CA ALA A 41 14.16 -12.11 -63.60
C ALA A 41 15.01 -11.23 -62.65
N GLU A 42 15.28 -9.98 -63.04
CA GLU A 42 16.03 -9.04 -62.20
C GLU A 42 15.23 -8.61 -60.97
N VAL A 43 13.91 -8.41 -61.09
CA VAL A 43 13.01 -8.19 -59.95
C VAL A 43 13.09 -9.36 -58.97
N HIS A 44 13.02 -10.61 -59.45
CA HIS A 44 13.16 -11.79 -58.59
C HIS A 44 14.53 -11.89 -57.92
N ARG A 45 15.61 -11.54 -58.63
CA ARG A 45 16.98 -11.50 -58.08
C ARG A 45 17.10 -10.46 -56.96
N LEU A 46 16.60 -9.24 -57.19
CA LEU A 46 16.62 -8.16 -56.21
C LEU A 46 15.73 -8.47 -55.00
N GLN A 47 14.54 -9.06 -55.21
CA GLN A 47 13.68 -9.53 -54.13
C GLN A 47 14.38 -10.57 -53.26
N SER A 48 15.08 -11.53 -53.88
CA SER A 48 15.86 -12.55 -53.16
C SER A 48 16.99 -11.91 -52.34
N HIS A 49 17.66 -10.90 -52.91
CA HIS A 49 18.73 -10.18 -52.21
C HIS A 49 18.21 -9.33 -51.04
N ILE A 50 17.06 -8.68 -51.20
CA ILE A 50 16.37 -7.95 -50.13
C ILE A 50 16.02 -8.91 -49.00
N MET A 51 15.46 -10.08 -49.31
CA MET A 51 15.12 -11.10 -48.31
C MET A 51 16.36 -11.60 -47.56
N PHE A 52 17.49 -11.82 -48.25
CA PHE A 52 18.76 -12.16 -47.62
C PHE A 52 19.24 -11.09 -46.63
N LEU A 53 19.26 -9.82 -47.05
CA LEU A 53 19.70 -8.70 -46.20
C LEU A 53 18.76 -8.48 -45.00
N GLN A 54 17.45 -8.65 -45.19
CA GLN A 54 16.47 -8.59 -44.11
C GLN A 54 16.72 -9.69 -43.06
N ASN A 55 16.94 -10.93 -43.49
CA ASN A 55 17.31 -12.04 -42.60
C ASN A 55 18.64 -11.77 -41.88
N HIS A 56 19.64 -11.23 -42.57
CA HIS A 56 20.92 -10.88 -41.96
C HIS A 56 20.76 -9.78 -40.90
N ARG A 57 19.99 -8.73 -41.18
CA ARG A 57 19.68 -7.67 -40.23
C ARG A 57 18.94 -8.21 -38.99
N GLN A 58 17.97 -9.11 -39.17
CA GLN A 58 17.26 -9.74 -38.05
C GLN A 58 18.22 -10.51 -37.14
N ARG A 59 19.11 -11.32 -37.71
CA ARG A 59 20.13 -12.06 -36.94
C ARG A 59 21.07 -11.13 -36.16
N LEU A 60 21.48 -10.01 -36.75
CA LEU A 60 22.32 -9.02 -36.06
C LEU A 60 21.57 -8.34 -34.90
N ASP A 61 20.27 -8.08 -35.05
CA ASP A 61 19.46 -7.47 -33.98
C ASP A 61 19.20 -8.44 -32.82
N GLU A 62 18.99 -9.72 -33.12
CA GLU A 62 18.95 -10.81 -32.13
C GLU A 62 20.27 -10.90 -31.35
N TYR A 63 21.41 -10.86 -32.06
CA TYR A 63 22.74 -10.88 -31.44
C TYR A 63 23.01 -9.65 -30.55
N LYS A 64 22.64 -8.46 -31.03
CA LYS A 64 22.73 -7.20 -30.27
C LYS A 64 21.90 -7.25 -28.99
N THR A 65 20.71 -7.83 -29.05
CA THR A 65 19.83 -8.03 -27.88
C THR A 65 20.47 -8.97 -26.87
N CYS A 66 21.11 -10.06 -27.31
CA CYS A 66 21.87 -10.96 -26.46
C CYS A 66 23.02 -10.22 -25.74
N LEU A 67 23.84 -9.46 -26.49
CA LEU A 67 24.94 -8.69 -25.90
C LEU A 67 24.47 -7.69 -24.84
N ARG A 68 23.37 -6.97 -25.10
CA ARG A 68 22.75 -6.06 -24.11
C ARG A 68 22.32 -6.81 -22.84
N SER A 69 21.74 -7.99 -22.98
CA SER A 69 21.37 -8.84 -21.83
C SER A 69 22.59 -9.29 -21.02
N LEU A 70 23.68 -9.69 -21.69
CA LEU A 70 24.94 -10.08 -21.06
C LEU A 70 25.61 -8.91 -20.32
N MET A 71 25.48 -7.69 -20.84
CA MET A 71 26.02 -6.47 -20.23
C MET A 71 25.14 -5.88 -19.12
N SER A 72 23.98 -6.49 -18.83
CA SER A 72 23.04 -5.96 -17.84
C SER A 72 23.69 -5.81 -16.46
N PRO A 73 23.55 -4.63 -15.80
CA PRO A 73 24.15 -4.38 -14.49
C PRO A 73 23.79 -5.43 -13.43
N ILE A 74 22.60 -6.03 -13.53
CA ILE A 74 22.11 -7.02 -12.56
C ILE A 74 22.97 -8.29 -12.54
N ARG A 75 23.66 -8.62 -13.64
CA ARG A 75 24.60 -9.76 -13.70
C ARG A 75 25.94 -9.49 -13.00
N LYS A 76 26.23 -8.23 -12.65
CA LYS A 76 27.43 -7.85 -11.90
C LYS A 76 27.19 -7.88 -10.39
N LEU A 77 25.94 -8.04 -9.96
CA LEU A 77 25.61 -8.08 -8.54
C LEU A 77 25.97 -9.46 -7.97
N PRO A 78 26.54 -9.52 -6.76
CA PRO A 78 26.61 -10.75 -5.99
C PRO A 78 25.23 -11.35 -5.76
N ASN A 79 25.17 -12.69 -5.64
CA ASN A 79 23.92 -13.42 -5.45
C ASN A 79 23.14 -12.90 -4.24
N GLU A 80 23.82 -12.52 -3.16
CA GLU A 80 23.21 -12.00 -1.93
C GLU A 80 22.41 -10.73 -2.18
N LEU A 81 22.92 -9.83 -3.05
CA LEU A 81 22.19 -8.60 -3.40
C LEU A 81 21.01 -8.91 -4.33
N VAL A 82 21.17 -9.84 -5.26
CA VAL A 82 20.07 -10.30 -6.13
C VAL A 82 18.94 -10.91 -5.30
N LEU A 83 19.27 -11.76 -4.32
CA LEU A 83 18.30 -12.37 -3.42
C LEU A 83 17.59 -11.35 -2.54
N ARG A 84 18.28 -10.31 -2.05
CA ARG A 84 17.62 -9.20 -1.35
C ARG A 84 16.65 -8.44 -2.25
N ILE A 85 17.01 -8.22 -3.52
CA ILE A 85 16.11 -7.62 -4.50
C ILE A 85 14.88 -8.51 -4.71
N PHE A 86 15.07 -9.84 -4.83
CA PHE A 86 13.96 -10.78 -4.96
C PHE A 86 13.03 -10.75 -3.75
N ASP A 87 13.58 -10.74 -2.54
CA ASP A 87 12.79 -10.66 -1.30
C ASP A 87 11.98 -9.36 -1.23
N CYS A 88 12.58 -8.23 -1.60
CA CYS A 88 11.86 -6.95 -1.69
C CYS A 88 10.76 -6.95 -2.78
N ALA A 89 10.99 -7.63 -3.91
CA ALA A 89 10.03 -7.72 -4.99
C ALA A 89 8.89 -8.73 -4.71
N CYS A 90 9.16 -9.74 -3.89
CA CYS A 90 8.24 -10.85 -3.60
C CYS A 90 7.56 -10.65 -2.24
N THR A 91 6.60 -9.72 -2.19
CA THR A 91 5.83 -9.47 -0.96
C THR A 91 4.80 -10.55 -0.66
N ILE A 92 4.06 -11.01 -1.67
CA ILE A 92 3.04 -12.07 -1.56
C ILE A 92 2.82 -12.71 -2.94
N ASN A 93 2.55 -14.02 -2.98
CA ASN A 93 2.21 -14.72 -4.22
C ASN A 93 0.73 -15.05 -4.23
N ASP A 94 -0.05 -14.36 -5.07
CA ASP A 94 -1.46 -14.66 -5.28
C ASP A 94 -1.60 -15.69 -6.39
N LEU A 95 -1.99 -16.90 -5.97
CA LEU A 95 -2.08 -18.09 -6.82
C LEU A 95 -3.40 -18.18 -7.59
N THR A 96 -4.36 -17.28 -7.35
CA THR A 96 -5.76 -17.47 -7.78
C THR A 96 -6.03 -17.06 -9.21
N THR A 97 -5.44 -15.96 -9.64
CA THR A 97 -5.77 -15.36 -10.93
C THR A 97 -5.20 -16.16 -12.11
N GLY A 98 -4.27 -17.08 -11.85
CA GLY A 98 -3.50 -17.80 -12.85
C GLY A 98 -2.58 -16.90 -13.69
N LYS A 99 -2.44 -15.61 -13.32
CA LYS A 99 -1.58 -14.66 -14.02
C LYS A 99 -0.19 -14.68 -13.39
N LEU A 100 0.84 -14.78 -14.23
CA LEU A 100 2.23 -14.74 -13.76
C LEU A 100 2.53 -13.45 -12.97
N ALA A 101 1.97 -12.32 -13.39
CA ALA A 101 2.15 -11.02 -12.74
C ALA A 101 1.73 -10.96 -11.26
N THR A 102 0.87 -11.87 -10.78
CA THR A 102 0.45 -11.94 -9.36
C THR A 102 1.30 -12.92 -8.54
N MET A 103 2.24 -13.61 -9.18
CA MET A 103 3.13 -14.61 -8.61
C MET A 103 4.59 -14.18 -8.80
N PRO A 104 5.08 -13.21 -8.02
CA PRO A 104 6.43 -12.66 -8.17
C PRO A 104 7.53 -13.72 -8.08
N ALA A 105 7.44 -14.71 -7.17
CA ALA A 105 8.44 -15.77 -7.07
C ALA A 105 8.55 -16.59 -8.36
N LEU A 106 7.41 -17.01 -8.91
CA LEU A 106 7.37 -17.73 -10.18
C LEU A 106 7.86 -16.84 -11.33
N THR A 107 7.43 -15.58 -11.39
CA THR A 107 7.88 -14.61 -12.41
C THR A 107 9.39 -14.47 -12.43
N ILE A 108 10.00 -14.28 -11.25
CA ILE A 108 11.45 -14.17 -11.07
C ILE A 108 12.13 -15.45 -11.55
N SER A 109 11.59 -16.62 -11.20
CA SER A 109 12.16 -17.92 -11.59
C SER A 109 12.12 -18.17 -13.10
N CYS A 110 11.28 -17.44 -13.85
CA CYS A 110 11.12 -17.59 -15.30
C CYS A 110 12.03 -16.66 -16.13
N VAL A 111 12.84 -15.79 -15.51
CA VAL A 111 13.64 -14.79 -16.24
C VAL A 111 14.84 -15.39 -16.96
N CYS A 112 15.64 -16.19 -16.26
CA CYS A 112 16.78 -16.92 -16.83
C CYS A 112 17.14 -18.10 -15.92
N THR A 113 17.97 -19.03 -16.41
CA THR A 113 18.40 -20.21 -15.64
C THR A 113 19.05 -19.84 -14.30
N HIS A 114 19.92 -18.83 -14.29
CA HIS A 114 20.56 -18.36 -13.06
C HIS A 114 19.55 -17.85 -12.02
N TRP A 115 18.52 -17.12 -12.44
CA TRP A 115 17.45 -16.63 -11.54
C TRP A 115 16.54 -17.77 -11.09
N GLN A 116 16.29 -18.75 -11.96
CA GLN A 116 15.56 -19.96 -11.62
C GLN A 116 16.27 -20.73 -10.50
N ASP A 117 17.58 -20.94 -10.62
CA ASP A 117 18.39 -21.64 -9.63
C ASP A 117 18.42 -20.88 -8.31
N LEU A 118 18.64 -19.56 -8.35
CA LEU A 118 18.61 -18.70 -7.16
C LEU A 118 17.23 -18.73 -6.47
N ALA A 119 16.14 -18.59 -7.23
CA ALA A 119 14.79 -18.60 -6.69
C ALA A 119 14.43 -19.95 -6.07
N LYS A 120 14.78 -21.07 -6.72
CA LYS A 120 14.59 -22.43 -6.18
C LYS A 120 15.43 -22.68 -4.93
N SER A 121 16.64 -22.13 -4.87
CA SER A 121 17.52 -22.22 -3.69
C SER A 121 17.08 -21.33 -2.51
N THR A 122 16.02 -20.53 -2.68
CA THR A 122 15.52 -19.59 -1.67
C THR A 122 14.07 -19.90 -1.31
N PRO A 123 13.82 -20.88 -0.41
CA PRO A 123 12.46 -21.31 -0.05
C PRO A 123 11.56 -20.18 0.48
N GLN A 124 12.14 -19.13 1.07
CA GLN A 124 11.39 -17.99 1.63
C GLN A 124 10.55 -17.25 0.57
N LEU A 125 10.97 -17.23 -0.70
CA LEU A 125 10.20 -16.59 -1.77
C LEU A 125 8.85 -17.31 -2.02
N TRP A 126 8.79 -18.60 -1.69
CA TRP A 126 7.63 -19.48 -1.94
C TRP A 126 6.74 -19.62 -0.71
N SER A 127 7.15 -19.13 0.46
CA SER A 127 6.41 -19.31 1.73
C SER A 127 5.32 -18.26 1.98
N ARG A 128 5.21 -17.25 1.12
CA ARG A 128 4.20 -16.16 1.22
C ARG A 128 3.10 -16.40 0.18
N ILE A 129 1.99 -16.97 0.61
CA ILE A 129 0.92 -17.49 -0.25
C ILE A 129 -0.39 -16.76 0.03
N ARG A 130 -1.05 -16.28 -1.04
CA ARG A 130 -2.41 -15.75 -1.01
C ARG A 130 -3.32 -16.56 -1.93
N VAL A 131 -4.49 -16.91 -1.40
CA VAL A 131 -5.58 -17.53 -2.15
C VAL A 131 -6.88 -16.76 -1.89
N ASN A 132 -7.41 -16.09 -2.90
CA ASN A 132 -8.79 -15.61 -2.95
C ASN A 132 -9.76 -16.69 -3.44
N LEU A 133 -10.53 -17.29 -2.54
CA LEU A 133 -11.43 -18.41 -2.87
C LEU A 133 -12.57 -18.01 -3.81
N THR A 134 -13.08 -16.77 -3.74
CA THR A 134 -14.17 -16.31 -4.63
C THR A 134 -13.71 -16.02 -6.05
N ALA A 135 -12.42 -15.73 -6.24
CA ALA A 135 -11.81 -15.52 -7.55
C ALA A 135 -11.24 -16.79 -8.20
N MET A 136 -11.34 -17.94 -7.53
CA MET A 136 -10.83 -19.20 -8.07
C MET A 136 -11.61 -19.67 -9.29
N ARG A 137 -10.89 -20.27 -10.25
CA ARG A 137 -11.51 -20.96 -11.37
C ARG A 137 -11.93 -22.37 -10.94
N LEU A 138 -13.23 -22.62 -10.99
CA LEU A 138 -13.86 -23.88 -10.55
C LEU A 138 -13.92 -24.94 -11.67
N ASP A 139 -13.49 -24.58 -12.88
CA ASP A 139 -13.47 -25.48 -14.05
C ASP A 139 -12.38 -26.56 -13.97
N ARG A 140 -11.45 -26.44 -13.02
CA ARG A 140 -10.38 -27.41 -12.78
C ARG A 140 -10.63 -28.15 -11.47
N PRO A 141 -10.40 -29.47 -11.42
CA PRO A 141 -10.58 -30.25 -10.21
C PRO A 141 -9.42 -30.11 -9.23
N GLU A 142 -8.24 -29.70 -9.72
CA GLU A 142 -6.99 -29.64 -8.96
C GLU A 142 -6.39 -28.25 -8.97
N PHE A 143 -5.57 -27.96 -7.95
CA PHE A 143 -4.88 -26.69 -7.79
C PHE A 143 -3.34 -26.85 -7.68
N PRO A 144 -2.68 -27.55 -8.64
CA PRO A 144 -1.31 -28.07 -8.55
C PRO A 144 -0.24 -27.01 -8.25
N ILE A 145 -0.55 -25.74 -8.51
CA ILE A 145 0.34 -24.62 -8.23
C ILE A 145 0.55 -24.45 -6.72
N LEU A 146 -0.42 -24.80 -5.88
CA LEU A 146 -0.28 -24.71 -4.43
C LEU A 146 0.72 -25.74 -3.93
N GLU A 147 0.60 -26.99 -4.35
CA GLU A 147 1.54 -28.07 -4.00
C GLU A 147 2.96 -27.70 -4.44
N PHE A 148 3.11 -27.17 -5.68
CA PHE A 148 4.40 -26.69 -6.17
C PHE A 148 5.03 -25.61 -5.28
N TYR A 149 4.24 -24.66 -4.78
CA TYR A 149 4.72 -23.62 -3.86
C TYR A 149 5.08 -24.20 -2.48
N LEU A 150 4.26 -25.11 -1.96
CA LEU A 150 4.50 -25.74 -0.65
C LEU A 150 5.76 -26.62 -0.66
N ASP A 151 6.02 -27.34 -1.75
CA ASP A 151 7.24 -28.12 -1.97
C ASP A 151 8.49 -27.23 -1.98
N LEU A 152 8.44 -26.11 -2.70
CA LEU A 152 9.55 -25.16 -2.77
C LEU A 152 9.75 -24.36 -1.48
N ALA A 153 8.68 -24.12 -0.71
CA ALA A 153 8.75 -23.50 0.61
C ALA A 153 9.38 -24.43 1.67
N GLN A 154 9.53 -25.73 1.37
CA GLN A 154 10.16 -26.75 2.21
C GLN A 154 9.54 -26.81 3.62
N GLN A 155 10.32 -26.55 4.68
CA GLN A 155 9.87 -26.54 6.08
C GLN A 155 9.88 -25.13 6.69
N LEU A 156 9.97 -24.09 5.85
CA LEU A 156 9.97 -22.72 6.35
C LEU A 156 8.59 -22.30 6.86
N PRO A 157 8.55 -21.31 7.79
CA PRO A 157 7.32 -20.71 8.25
C PRO A 157 6.55 -20.05 7.08
N LEU A 158 5.23 -20.25 7.06
CA LEU A 158 4.33 -19.80 6.00
C LEU A 158 3.54 -18.55 6.42
N THR A 159 3.46 -17.57 5.52
CA THR A 159 2.46 -16.51 5.59
C THR A 159 1.33 -16.89 4.65
N VAL A 160 0.14 -17.14 5.19
CA VAL A 160 -1.03 -17.65 4.45
C VAL A 160 -2.17 -16.66 4.53
N GLU A 161 -2.63 -16.19 3.38
CA GLU A 161 -3.80 -15.33 3.27
C GLU A 161 -4.93 -16.03 2.49
N VAL A 162 -6.04 -16.33 3.14
CA VAL A 162 -7.24 -16.90 2.52
C VAL A 162 -8.35 -15.85 2.51
N LEU A 163 -8.56 -15.27 1.33
CA LEU A 163 -9.40 -14.09 1.12
C LEU A 163 -10.63 -14.42 0.25
N GLY A 164 -11.52 -13.44 0.10
CA GLY A 164 -12.71 -13.53 -0.73
C GLY A 164 -13.97 -13.03 -0.02
N ASP A 165 -15.03 -12.92 -0.82
CA ASP A 165 -16.38 -12.55 -0.36
C ASP A 165 -17.07 -13.72 0.34
N LYS A 166 -18.19 -13.43 1.00
CA LYS A 166 -18.97 -14.43 1.72
C LYS A 166 -19.49 -15.51 0.77
N LEU A 167 -19.06 -16.75 0.99
CA LEU A 167 -19.62 -17.95 0.36
C LEU A 167 -20.46 -18.73 1.39
N GLU A 168 -21.66 -19.16 1.00
CA GLU A 168 -22.52 -20.02 1.83
C GLU A 168 -21.94 -21.44 1.95
N THR A 169 -21.46 -21.97 0.83
CA THR A 169 -20.85 -23.30 0.71
C THR A 169 -19.57 -23.22 -0.10
N LEU A 170 -18.59 -24.07 0.23
CA LEU A 170 -17.38 -24.21 -0.55
C LEU A 170 -17.54 -25.31 -1.59
N GLU A 171 -17.09 -25.02 -2.81
CA GLU A 171 -16.94 -26.02 -3.86
C GLU A 171 -15.82 -27.01 -3.51
N PRO A 172 -15.83 -28.24 -4.08
CA PRO A 172 -14.85 -29.28 -3.76
C PRO A 172 -13.40 -28.81 -3.87
N ILE A 173 -13.05 -28.05 -4.91
CA ILE A 173 -11.69 -27.53 -5.09
C ILE A 173 -11.32 -26.47 -4.04
N GLN A 174 -12.25 -25.60 -3.65
CA GLN A 174 -12.01 -24.59 -2.62
C GLN A 174 -11.80 -25.27 -1.25
N ALA A 175 -12.60 -26.30 -0.96
CA ALA A 175 -12.45 -27.12 0.24
C ALA A 175 -11.11 -27.88 0.24
N ALA A 176 -10.71 -28.45 -0.91
CA ALA A 176 -9.42 -29.14 -1.06
C ALA A 176 -8.24 -28.19 -0.82
N VAL A 177 -8.26 -26.97 -1.38
CA VAL A 177 -7.23 -25.95 -1.13
C VAL A 177 -7.14 -25.57 0.35
N CYS A 178 -8.29 -25.36 1.01
CA CYS A 178 -8.31 -25.12 2.46
C CYS A 178 -7.76 -26.30 3.25
N ALA A 179 -8.04 -27.54 2.85
CA ALA A 179 -7.49 -28.73 3.49
C ALA A 179 -5.97 -28.80 3.33
N THR A 180 -5.44 -28.58 2.11
CA THR A 180 -4.00 -28.58 1.86
C THR A 180 -3.28 -27.51 2.68
N LEU A 181 -3.83 -26.29 2.75
CA LEU A 181 -3.28 -25.22 3.59
C LEU A 181 -3.38 -25.56 5.08
N GLY A 182 -4.52 -26.12 5.52
CA GLY A 182 -4.77 -26.56 6.89
C GLY A 182 -3.81 -27.65 7.37
N ALA A 183 -3.39 -28.55 6.47
CA ALA A 183 -2.40 -29.60 6.76
C ALA A 183 -1.02 -29.04 7.11
N CYS A 184 -0.71 -27.80 6.70
CA CYS A 184 0.56 -27.14 6.98
C CYS A 184 0.48 -26.17 8.17
N SER A 185 -0.47 -26.37 9.07
CA SER A 185 -0.79 -25.44 10.18
C SER A 185 0.31 -25.30 11.22
N ASP A 186 1.14 -26.33 11.40
CA ASP A 186 2.32 -26.34 12.26
C ASP A 186 3.39 -25.33 11.81
N ARG A 187 3.40 -25.01 10.51
CA ARG A 187 4.34 -24.08 9.88
C ARG A 187 3.77 -22.67 9.74
N TRP A 188 2.52 -22.41 10.08
CA TRP A 188 1.96 -21.07 9.92
C TRP A 188 2.68 -20.07 10.83
N LYS A 189 3.22 -19.02 10.22
CA LYS A 189 3.76 -17.84 10.89
C LYS A 189 2.72 -16.75 10.98
N GLU A 190 2.02 -16.51 9.89
CA GLU A 190 0.95 -15.52 9.82
C GLU A 190 -0.23 -16.12 9.08
N LEU A 191 -1.42 -16.00 9.66
CA LEU A 191 -2.66 -16.46 9.05
C LEU A 191 -3.64 -15.31 8.95
N ILE A 192 -4.12 -15.03 7.74
CA ILE A 192 -5.16 -14.03 7.47
C ILE A 192 -6.34 -14.74 6.80
N VAL A 193 -7.53 -14.63 7.39
CA VAL A 193 -8.75 -15.26 6.87
C VAL A 193 -9.89 -14.27 6.82
N SER A 194 -10.47 -14.04 5.64
CA SER A 194 -11.51 -13.02 5.46
C SER A 194 -12.90 -13.48 5.94
N GLN A 195 -13.24 -14.77 5.81
CA GLN A 195 -14.59 -15.29 6.07
C GLN A 195 -14.60 -16.45 7.07
N PRO A 196 -15.69 -16.59 7.87
CA PRO A 196 -15.80 -17.67 8.84
C PRO A 196 -15.95 -19.05 8.18
N THR A 197 -16.52 -19.13 6.97
CA THR A 197 -16.61 -20.40 6.21
C THR A 197 -15.23 -20.89 5.77
N PHE A 198 -14.32 -19.97 5.41
CA PHE A 198 -12.95 -20.29 5.02
C PHE A 198 -12.14 -20.75 6.23
N TYR A 199 -12.30 -20.05 7.35
CA TYR A 199 -11.70 -20.43 8.63
C TYR A 199 -12.13 -21.85 9.03
N LYS A 200 -13.43 -22.14 8.97
CA LYS A 200 -13.95 -23.47 9.30
C LYS A 200 -13.33 -24.56 8.42
N ALA A 201 -13.15 -24.28 7.13
CA ALA A 201 -12.56 -25.24 6.19
C ALA A 201 -11.06 -25.47 6.44
N LEU A 202 -10.30 -24.40 6.74
CA LEU A 202 -8.89 -24.51 7.12
C LEU A 202 -8.71 -25.35 8.40
N MET A 203 -9.64 -25.22 9.35
CA MET A 203 -9.60 -25.92 10.63
C MET A 203 -10.25 -27.31 10.60
N ALA A 204 -10.67 -27.80 9.43
CA ALA A 204 -11.39 -29.07 9.31
C ALA A 204 -10.56 -30.30 9.73
N GLN A 205 -9.22 -30.19 9.72
CA GLN A 205 -8.30 -31.26 10.12
C GLN A 205 -8.03 -31.31 11.63
N ASP A 206 -8.71 -30.46 12.42
CA ASP A 206 -8.60 -30.43 13.88
C ASP A 206 -7.18 -30.20 14.43
N SER A 207 -6.33 -29.48 13.68
CA SER A 207 -5.05 -28.99 14.18
C SER A 207 -5.22 -28.15 15.45
N ARG A 208 -4.37 -28.42 16.45
CA ARG A 208 -4.37 -27.76 17.77
C ARG A 208 -3.02 -27.18 18.18
N ASN A 209 -1.98 -27.41 17.38
CA ASN A 209 -0.63 -26.97 17.68
C ASN A 209 -0.18 -25.97 16.61
N PHE A 210 0.19 -24.77 17.04
CA PHE A 210 0.59 -23.66 16.18
C PHE A 210 1.93 -23.08 16.67
N PRO A 211 3.03 -23.85 16.61
CA PRO A 211 4.28 -23.52 17.29
C PRO A 211 5.02 -22.33 16.68
N MET A 212 4.72 -21.99 15.42
CA MET A 212 5.34 -20.91 14.67
C MET A 212 4.47 -19.65 14.53
N LEU A 213 3.22 -19.68 15.00
CA LEU A 213 2.24 -18.64 14.69
C LEU A 213 2.53 -17.35 15.48
N ASP A 214 2.90 -16.31 14.76
CA ASP A 214 3.23 -14.97 15.27
C ASP A 214 2.00 -14.04 15.22
N ALA A 215 1.22 -14.11 14.12
CA ALA A 215 0.06 -13.25 13.90
C ALA A 215 -1.16 -13.98 13.34
N LEU A 216 -2.34 -13.65 13.87
CA LEU A 216 -3.63 -14.19 13.45
C LEU A 216 -4.61 -13.05 13.13
N THR A 217 -5.14 -13.02 11.90
CA THR A 217 -6.17 -12.07 11.47
C THR A 217 -7.39 -12.82 10.97
N ILE A 218 -8.56 -12.49 11.55
CA ILE A 218 -9.84 -13.05 11.14
C ILE A 218 -10.86 -11.93 10.99
N SER A 219 -11.19 -11.60 9.74
CA SER A 219 -11.91 -10.38 9.39
C SER A 219 -13.43 -10.43 9.62
N ASN A 220 -14.03 -11.62 9.65
CA ASN A 220 -15.48 -11.72 9.86
C ASN A 220 -15.78 -12.87 10.81
N PHE A 221 -15.55 -12.65 12.10
CA PHE A 221 -15.78 -13.65 13.14
C PHE A 221 -17.26 -13.73 13.55
N GLY A 222 -18.20 -13.71 12.60
CA GLY A 222 -19.64 -13.70 12.88
C GLY A 222 -20.06 -14.68 13.99
N PHE A 223 -20.95 -14.19 14.88
CA PHE A 223 -21.41 -14.67 16.20
C PHE A 223 -21.69 -16.17 16.47
N ARG A 224 -21.42 -17.09 15.53
CA ARG A 224 -21.85 -18.50 15.57
C ARG A 224 -20.73 -19.55 15.51
N LEU A 225 -19.50 -19.22 15.89
CA LEU A 225 -18.44 -20.23 16.06
C LEU A 225 -18.13 -20.42 17.56
N PRO A 226 -18.72 -21.42 18.23
CA PRO A 226 -18.28 -21.86 19.56
C PRO A 226 -16.87 -22.50 19.46
N GLY A 227 -15.92 -22.04 20.27
CA GLY A 227 -14.63 -22.73 20.48
C GLY A 227 -13.56 -22.56 19.40
N SER A 228 -13.56 -21.46 18.64
CA SER A 228 -12.60 -21.25 17.54
C SER A 228 -11.23 -20.77 18.01
N LEU A 229 -11.16 -19.73 18.84
CA LEU A 229 -9.90 -19.15 19.29
C LEU A 229 -9.19 -20.10 20.26
N ASP A 230 -9.94 -20.86 21.05
CA ASP A 230 -9.38 -21.85 21.99
C ASP A 230 -8.49 -22.89 21.31
N ARG A 231 -8.58 -23.06 19.99
CA ARG A 231 -7.67 -23.92 19.22
C ARG A 231 -6.24 -23.40 19.22
N PHE A 232 -6.05 -22.09 19.35
CA PHE A 232 -4.75 -21.43 19.48
C PHE A 232 -4.28 -21.33 20.93
N HIS A 233 -4.81 -22.16 21.85
CA HIS A 233 -4.29 -22.24 23.22
C HIS A 233 -2.82 -22.67 23.25
N ASP A 234 -2.38 -23.49 22.29
CA ASP A 234 -1.00 -23.94 22.12
C ASP A 234 -0.34 -23.20 20.94
N ALA A 235 -0.22 -21.88 21.11
CA ALA A 235 0.42 -20.96 20.15
C ALA A 235 1.40 -20.02 20.88
N PRO A 236 2.56 -20.52 21.35
CA PRO A 236 3.43 -19.80 22.29
C PRO A 236 4.16 -18.57 21.71
N ARG A 237 4.07 -18.36 20.39
CA ARG A 237 4.65 -17.20 19.70
C ARG A 237 3.60 -16.16 19.32
N LEU A 238 2.32 -16.43 19.58
CA LEU A 238 1.23 -15.60 19.10
C LEU A 238 1.18 -14.30 19.89
N HIS A 239 1.56 -13.21 19.23
CA HIS A 239 1.64 -11.89 19.85
C HIS A 239 0.76 -10.85 19.15
N SER A 240 0.22 -11.15 17.97
CA SER A 240 -0.66 -10.26 17.22
C SER A 240 -1.98 -10.93 16.88
N LEU A 241 -3.09 -10.33 17.32
CA LEU A 241 -4.44 -10.78 17.03
C LEU A 241 -5.27 -9.65 16.41
N SER A 242 -5.90 -9.92 15.27
CA SER A 242 -6.87 -9.02 14.64
C SER A 242 -8.20 -9.74 14.44
N VAL A 243 -9.23 -9.36 15.19
CA VAL A 243 -10.57 -9.96 15.12
C VAL A 243 -11.62 -8.88 14.91
N LEU A 244 -12.09 -8.77 13.68
CA LEU A 244 -12.95 -7.67 13.26
C LEU A 244 -14.45 -7.90 13.56
N SER A 245 -14.85 -9.01 14.16
CA SER A 245 -16.25 -9.22 14.57
C SER A 245 -16.34 -10.26 15.68
N PHE A 246 -15.77 -10.00 16.86
CA PHE A 246 -15.77 -10.98 17.96
C PHE A 246 -16.66 -10.54 19.13
N PRO A 247 -17.55 -11.40 19.67
CA PRO A 247 -18.31 -11.07 20.87
C PRO A 247 -17.40 -11.06 22.10
N LEU A 248 -16.88 -9.88 22.45
CA LEU A 248 -15.96 -9.67 23.56
C LEU A 248 -16.53 -10.15 24.92
N GLY A 249 -17.86 -10.23 25.05
CA GLY A 249 -18.56 -10.89 26.16
C GLY A 249 -18.15 -12.34 26.45
N LYS A 250 -17.49 -13.03 25.51
CA LYS A 250 -16.99 -14.40 25.66
C LYS A 250 -15.49 -14.51 25.95
N LEU A 251 -14.75 -13.39 26.05
CA LEU A 251 -13.30 -13.39 26.29
C LEU A 251 -12.91 -14.23 27.51
N HIS A 252 -13.60 -14.03 28.63
CA HIS A 252 -13.33 -14.71 29.91
C HIS A 252 -13.61 -16.22 29.89
N LYS A 253 -14.30 -16.74 28.87
CA LYS A 253 -14.57 -18.18 28.71
C LYS A 253 -13.62 -18.86 27.72
N SER A 254 -12.72 -18.10 27.11
CA SER A 254 -11.79 -18.60 26.11
C SER A 254 -10.48 -19.05 26.77
N ASN A 255 -9.98 -20.21 26.34
CA ASN A 255 -8.66 -20.75 26.70
C ASN A 255 -7.51 -20.13 25.86
N PHE A 256 -7.79 -19.09 25.09
CA PHE A 256 -6.82 -18.42 24.25
C PHE A 256 -5.76 -17.66 25.09
N PRO A 257 -4.49 -17.59 24.66
CA PRO A 257 -3.38 -16.99 25.41
C PRO A 257 -3.38 -15.44 25.36
N TRP A 258 -4.47 -14.83 25.83
CA TRP A 258 -4.68 -13.37 25.80
C TRP A 258 -3.55 -12.54 26.44
N LYS A 259 -2.85 -13.10 27.43
CA LYS A 259 -1.77 -12.43 28.17
C LYS A 259 -0.49 -12.26 27.36
N GLU A 260 -0.30 -13.09 26.34
CA GLU A 260 0.91 -13.11 25.50
C GLU A 260 0.81 -12.11 24.33
N LEU A 261 -0.37 -11.52 24.11
CA LEU A 261 -0.59 -10.56 23.04
C LEU A 261 0.10 -9.22 23.31
N ASN A 262 0.83 -8.75 22.29
CA ASN A 262 1.40 -7.41 22.21
C ASN A 262 0.55 -6.47 21.35
N VAL A 263 -0.15 -7.01 20.35
CA VAL A 263 -0.98 -6.26 19.39
C VAL A 263 -2.38 -6.87 19.36
N LEU A 264 -3.39 -6.01 19.58
CA LEU A 264 -4.79 -6.37 19.44
C LEU A 264 -5.50 -5.40 18.52
N ASN A 265 -6.16 -5.91 17.50
CA ASN A 265 -7.03 -5.15 16.60
C ASN A 265 -8.46 -5.70 16.63
N ILE A 266 -9.44 -4.84 16.91
CA ILE A 266 -10.84 -5.22 17.13
C ILE A 266 -11.79 -4.19 16.50
N CYS A 267 -13.01 -4.59 16.16
CA CYS A 267 -13.96 -3.67 15.54
C CYS A 267 -14.86 -2.86 16.46
N SER A 268 -14.89 -3.20 17.75
CA SER A 268 -15.73 -2.48 18.69
C SER A 268 -15.14 -2.50 20.09
N TYR A 269 -15.40 -1.41 20.80
CA TYR A 269 -15.19 -1.34 22.22
C TYR A 269 -16.35 -2.02 22.95
N SER A 270 -16.03 -2.78 24.00
CA SER A 270 -17.01 -3.43 24.87
C SER A 270 -16.53 -3.39 26.32
N GLU A 271 -17.46 -3.40 27.28
CA GLU A 271 -17.14 -3.39 28.70
C GLU A 271 -16.15 -4.49 29.09
N GLU A 272 -16.22 -5.65 28.43
CA GLU A 272 -15.41 -6.81 28.73
C GLU A 272 -13.94 -6.66 28.35
N LEU A 273 -13.57 -5.63 27.59
CA LEU A 273 -12.16 -5.28 27.37
C LEU A 273 -11.44 -4.95 28.68
N LYS A 274 -12.18 -4.51 29.71
CA LYS A 274 -11.60 -4.30 31.04
C LYS A 274 -10.89 -5.53 31.57
N HIS A 275 -11.45 -6.72 31.33
CA HIS A 275 -10.85 -7.97 31.80
C HIS A 275 -9.52 -8.31 31.11
N LEU A 276 -9.34 -7.86 29.87
CA LEU A 276 -8.11 -8.07 29.12
C LEU A 276 -7.01 -7.09 29.53
N VAL A 277 -7.43 -5.85 29.78
CA VAL A 277 -6.54 -4.69 29.90
C VAL A 277 -6.14 -4.39 31.35
N GLU A 278 -7.03 -4.68 32.31
CA GLU A 278 -6.74 -4.51 33.75
C GLU A 278 -5.92 -5.67 34.32
N ALA A 279 -5.99 -6.85 33.69
CA ALA A 279 -5.09 -7.95 34.01
C ALA A 279 -3.66 -7.61 33.57
N PRO A 280 -2.61 -8.18 34.21
CA PRO A 280 -1.24 -8.04 33.73
C PRO A 280 -1.15 -8.61 32.31
N SER A 281 -1.13 -7.70 31.33
CA SER A 281 -1.08 -7.97 29.91
C SER A 281 0.19 -7.36 29.32
N ASN A 282 0.75 -8.01 28.31
CA ASN A 282 1.87 -7.46 27.53
C ASN A 282 1.40 -6.53 26.41
N LEU A 283 0.12 -6.13 26.43
CA LEU A 283 -0.50 -5.41 25.33
C LEU A 283 0.11 -4.02 25.17
N LYS A 284 0.77 -3.79 24.03
CA LYS A 284 1.45 -2.54 23.66
C LYS A 284 0.68 -1.73 22.63
N VAL A 285 0.01 -2.40 21.70
CA VAL A 285 -0.70 -1.77 20.59
C VAL A 285 -2.15 -2.19 20.61
N LEU A 286 -3.05 -1.21 20.62
CA LEU A 286 -4.48 -1.41 20.55
C LEU A 286 -5.04 -0.68 19.33
N CYS A 287 -5.74 -1.41 18.48
CA CYS A 287 -6.37 -0.90 17.28
C CYS A 287 -7.88 -1.13 17.33
N PHE A 288 -8.64 -0.11 16.97
CA PHE A 288 -10.08 -0.17 16.77
C PHE A 288 -10.40 0.15 15.31
N CYS A 289 -11.14 -0.72 14.63
CA CYS A 289 -11.56 -0.52 13.24
C CYS A 289 -13.08 -0.60 13.08
N GLU A 290 -13.74 0.47 12.70
CA GLU A 290 -15.20 0.48 12.52
C GLU A 290 -15.57 -0.08 11.13
N TRP A 291 -16.05 -1.32 11.08
CA TRP A 291 -16.47 -1.99 9.84
C TRP A 291 -17.98 -2.06 9.63
N GLU A 292 -18.76 -2.11 10.71
CA GLU A 292 -20.23 -2.15 10.69
C GLU A 292 -20.78 -1.22 11.77
N ASP A 293 -21.99 -0.69 11.54
CA ASP A 293 -22.72 0.12 12.53
C ASP A 293 -22.97 -0.70 13.81
N GLY A 294 -22.29 -0.31 14.89
CA GLY A 294 -22.42 -0.92 16.20
C GLY A 294 -23.28 -0.10 17.17
N HIS A 295 -23.88 -0.79 18.15
CA HIS A 295 -24.39 -0.14 19.35
C HIS A 295 -23.26 0.04 20.35
N TYR A 296 -22.60 1.19 20.31
CA TYR A 296 -21.53 1.53 21.26
C TYR A 296 -22.10 2.20 22.51
N LYS A 297 -21.55 1.85 23.68
CA LYS A 297 -21.83 2.51 24.95
C LYS A 297 -20.53 2.75 25.71
N PRO A 298 -20.38 3.92 26.35
CA PRO A 298 -19.20 4.22 27.12
C PRO A 298 -19.19 3.42 28.42
N ASN A 299 -18.00 3.02 28.86
CA ASN A 299 -17.83 2.43 30.18
C ASN A 299 -17.86 3.51 31.26
N SER A 300 -18.50 3.18 32.38
CA SER A 300 -18.38 3.93 33.61
C SER A 300 -18.10 2.98 34.77
N PRO A 301 -16.92 3.06 35.42
CA PRO A 301 -15.82 4.00 35.18
C PRO A 301 -14.95 3.67 33.95
N PRO A 302 -14.13 4.62 33.44
CA PRO A 302 -13.15 4.36 32.39
C PRO A 302 -12.10 3.31 32.81
N THR A 303 -11.81 2.38 31.91
CA THR A 303 -10.84 1.30 32.06
C THR A 303 -9.40 1.82 31.93
N THR A 304 -8.50 1.47 32.83
CA THR A 304 -7.08 1.87 32.73
C THR A 304 -6.22 0.80 32.08
N ALA A 305 -5.46 1.16 31.04
CA ALA A 305 -4.53 0.29 30.31
C ALA A 305 -3.08 0.78 30.49
N PRO A 306 -2.35 0.34 31.53
CA PRO A 306 -1.05 0.91 31.85
C PRO A 306 0.07 0.50 30.88
N SER A 307 -0.11 -0.56 30.11
CA SER A 307 0.93 -1.11 29.21
C SER A 307 0.85 -0.59 27.78
N VAL A 308 -0.28 -0.01 27.37
CA VAL A 308 -0.56 0.36 25.97
C VAL A 308 0.20 1.62 25.59
N GLU A 309 1.07 1.50 24.60
CA GLU A 309 1.96 2.55 24.10
C GLU A 309 1.43 3.16 22.78
N ALA A 310 0.63 2.42 22.01
CA ALA A 310 0.06 2.89 20.76
C ALA A 310 -1.45 2.61 20.65
N LEU A 311 -2.21 3.63 20.27
CA LEU A 311 -3.64 3.54 19.98
C LEU A 311 -3.88 3.93 18.52
N SER A 312 -4.59 3.08 17.77
CA SER A 312 -5.06 3.39 16.42
C SER A 312 -6.58 3.30 16.35
N LEU A 313 -7.23 4.34 15.83
CA LEU A 313 -8.67 4.41 15.61
C LEU A 313 -8.92 4.57 14.12
N SER A 314 -9.58 3.59 13.50
CA SER A 314 -10.02 3.64 12.12
C SER A 314 -11.53 3.76 12.10
N VAL A 315 -12.05 4.94 11.75
CA VAL A 315 -13.46 5.32 11.92
C VAL A 315 -14.18 5.37 10.57
N ASN A 316 -15.49 5.16 10.59
CA ASN A 316 -16.37 5.33 9.44
C ASN A 316 -17.23 6.61 9.56
N SER A 317 -17.83 7.07 8.46
CA SER A 317 -18.64 8.30 8.39
C SER A 317 -20.11 8.14 8.73
N GLN A 318 -20.62 6.92 8.76
CA GLN A 318 -22.04 6.66 8.99
C GLN A 318 -22.23 6.03 10.37
N THR A 319 -23.18 6.57 11.13
CA THR A 319 -23.91 5.80 12.15
C THR A 319 -25.37 5.83 11.73
N THR A 320 -25.91 4.77 11.16
CA THR A 320 -27.35 4.76 10.77
C THR A 320 -28.30 4.72 11.97
N HIS A 321 -27.76 4.55 13.19
CA HIS A 321 -28.51 4.49 14.43
C HIS A 321 -28.58 5.86 15.13
N PRO A 322 -29.76 6.50 15.21
CA PRO A 322 -29.92 7.83 15.82
C PRO A 322 -29.73 7.87 17.36
N LYS A 323 -29.31 6.74 17.97
CA LYS A 323 -29.09 6.59 19.42
C LYS A 323 -27.73 5.96 19.77
N SER A 324 -26.90 5.58 18.79
CA SER A 324 -25.56 5.04 19.08
C SER A 324 -24.56 6.18 19.17
N GLU A 325 -23.74 6.18 20.21
CA GLU A 325 -22.56 7.04 20.27
C GLU A 325 -21.53 6.59 19.23
N ASN A 326 -20.69 7.51 18.75
CA ASN A 326 -19.60 7.20 17.82
C ASN A 326 -18.54 6.31 18.50
N MET A 327 -18.01 5.29 17.80
CA MET A 327 -16.95 4.42 18.33
C MET A 327 -15.75 5.20 18.87
N MET A 328 -15.32 6.26 18.18
CA MET A 328 -14.22 7.12 18.60
C MET A 328 -14.51 7.78 19.95
N ASP A 329 -15.70 8.36 20.11
CA ASP A 329 -16.13 8.99 21.37
C ASP A 329 -16.20 7.95 22.50
N VAL A 330 -16.75 6.78 22.22
CA VAL A 330 -16.84 5.70 23.21
C VAL A 330 -15.48 5.22 23.66
N VAL A 331 -14.52 5.00 22.75
CA VAL A 331 -13.15 4.59 23.13
C VAL A 331 -12.47 5.68 23.95
N LEU A 332 -12.55 6.94 23.49
CA LEU A 332 -11.90 8.07 24.14
C LEU A 332 -12.53 8.42 25.50
N THR A 333 -13.82 8.20 25.72
CA THR A 333 -14.46 8.34 27.03
C THR A 333 -14.14 7.17 27.97
N SER A 334 -13.98 5.96 27.42
CA SER A 334 -13.94 4.72 28.20
C SER A 334 -12.54 4.24 28.59
N MET A 335 -11.45 4.83 28.06
CA MET A 335 -10.09 4.31 28.28
C MET A 335 -9.12 5.33 28.87
N THR A 336 -8.28 4.92 29.82
CA THR A 336 -7.17 5.72 30.37
C THR A 336 -5.84 5.05 30.01
N LEU A 337 -5.02 5.70 29.19
CA LEU A 337 -3.80 5.10 28.61
C LEU A 337 -2.53 5.87 29.05
N PRO A 338 -2.03 5.69 30.28
CA PRO A 338 -0.94 6.52 30.81
C PRO A 338 0.42 6.33 30.12
N ALA A 339 0.67 5.15 29.52
CA ALA A 339 1.90 4.88 28.77
C ALA A 339 1.83 5.27 27.28
N LEU A 340 0.73 5.89 26.83
CA LEU A 340 0.52 6.17 25.41
C LEU A 340 1.57 7.16 24.85
N THR A 341 2.25 6.73 23.80
CA THR A 341 3.23 7.53 23.06
C THR A 341 2.79 7.81 21.62
N SER A 342 1.94 6.96 21.05
CA SER A 342 1.48 7.08 19.66
C SER A 342 -0.04 7.03 19.56
N LEU A 343 -0.63 8.03 18.90
CA LEU A 343 -2.06 8.10 18.60
C LEU A 343 -2.25 8.26 17.08
N SER A 344 -2.99 7.34 16.47
CA SER A 344 -3.38 7.39 15.07
C SER A 344 -4.89 7.39 14.94
N ILE A 345 -5.43 8.31 14.14
CA ILE A 345 -6.85 8.39 13.80
C ILE A 345 -6.95 8.47 12.28
N ASP A 346 -7.67 7.53 11.66
CA ASP A 346 -7.80 7.42 10.21
C ASP A 346 -9.26 7.16 9.81
N ARG A 347 -9.66 7.66 8.64
CA ARG A 347 -10.99 7.43 8.07
C ARG A 347 -10.94 6.35 6.97
N LEU A 348 -11.75 5.32 7.13
CA LEU A 348 -11.79 4.17 6.21
C LEU A 348 -12.51 4.47 4.89
N ASP A 349 -13.69 5.12 4.92
CA ASP A 349 -14.58 5.27 3.75
C ASP A 349 -14.41 6.58 2.96
N ILE A 350 -14.72 6.52 1.67
CA ILE A 350 -14.58 7.54 0.61
C ILE A 350 -15.93 7.82 -0.09
N ALA A 351 -16.99 7.03 0.16
CA ALA A 351 -18.24 7.16 -0.60
C ALA A 351 -19.07 8.40 -0.22
N ASP A 352 -19.11 8.76 1.06
CA ASP A 352 -20.00 9.82 1.57
C ASP A 352 -19.26 10.99 2.23
N GLU A 353 -19.93 12.12 2.44
CA GLU A 353 -19.41 13.21 3.26
C GLU A 353 -19.31 12.75 4.74
N TYR A 354 -18.18 13.04 5.40
CA TYR A 354 -18.05 12.77 6.84
C TYR A 354 -18.93 13.76 7.60
N GLN A 355 -19.95 13.25 8.27
CA GLN A 355 -20.95 14.07 8.95
C GLN A 355 -20.67 14.29 10.44
N LEU A 356 -19.71 13.54 11.00
CA LEU A 356 -19.38 13.60 12.42
C LEU A 356 -18.48 14.80 12.68
N ASP A 357 -18.78 15.57 13.73
CA ASP A 357 -17.92 16.65 14.17
C ASP A 357 -16.69 16.12 14.91
N TRP A 358 -15.61 16.89 14.88
CA TRP A 358 -14.39 16.55 15.60
C TRP A 358 -14.65 16.50 17.12
N PRO A 359 -14.37 15.38 17.81
CA PRO A 359 -14.74 15.19 19.22
C PRO A 359 -13.75 15.88 20.16
N LYS A 360 -13.74 17.22 20.13
CA LYS A 360 -12.78 18.06 20.85
C LYS A 360 -12.79 17.80 22.36
N GLU A 361 -13.95 17.93 22.99
CA GLU A 361 -14.09 17.79 24.45
C GLU A 361 -13.74 16.38 24.91
N THR A 362 -14.20 15.36 24.17
CA THR A 362 -13.92 13.95 24.46
C THR A 362 -12.43 13.65 24.39
N LEU A 363 -11.74 14.11 23.34
CA LEU A 363 -10.30 13.91 23.19
C LEU A 363 -9.50 14.67 24.27
N GLU A 364 -9.91 15.90 24.59
CA GLU A 364 -9.27 16.67 25.67
C GLU A 364 -9.43 15.97 27.02
N GLY A 365 -10.64 15.46 27.33
CA GLY A 365 -10.90 14.67 28.51
C GLY A 365 -10.06 13.40 28.57
N PHE A 366 -9.89 12.71 27.44
CA PHE A 366 -9.02 11.54 27.30
C PHE A 366 -7.55 11.85 27.61
N LEU A 367 -7.02 12.93 27.01
CA LEU A 367 -5.62 13.34 27.20
C LEU A 367 -5.36 13.77 28.64
N CYS A 368 -6.26 14.55 29.24
CA CYS A 368 -6.17 14.96 30.64
C CYS A 368 -6.19 13.73 31.58
N ARG A 369 -7.13 12.81 31.37
CA ARG A 369 -7.27 11.60 32.19
C ARG A 369 -6.09 10.67 32.05
N SER A 370 -5.57 10.50 30.84
CA SER A 370 -4.43 9.62 30.58
C SER A 370 -3.11 10.22 31.03
N SER A 371 -2.96 11.56 31.03
CA SER A 371 -1.72 12.26 31.40
C SER A 371 -0.47 11.69 30.69
N CYS A 372 -0.65 11.21 29.47
CA CYS A 372 0.36 10.51 28.70
C CYS A 372 1.34 11.48 27.99
N GLN A 373 2.50 10.97 27.60
CA GLN A 373 3.54 11.76 26.92
C GLN A 373 3.57 11.43 25.43
N LEU A 374 2.59 11.96 24.70
CA LEU A 374 2.44 11.65 23.27
C LEU A 374 3.63 12.18 22.45
N THR A 375 4.33 11.28 21.76
CA THR A 375 5.45 11.60 20.86
C THR A 375 5.03 11.55 19.39
N THR A 376 3.99 10.78 19.06
CA THR A 376 3.53 10.58 17.68
C THR A 376 2.04 10.83 17.59
N LEU A 377 1.64 11.71 16.67
CA LEU A 377 0.25 11.98 16.32
C LEU A 377 0.07 11.84 14.81
N SER A 378 -0.88 11.02 14.40
CA SER A 378 -1.29 10.85 13.01
C SER A 378 -2.79 11.04 12.88
N ILE A 379 -3.23 12.04 12.13
CA ILE A 379 -4.64 12.26 11.81
C ILE A 379 -4.78 12.23 10.29
N LYS A 380 -5.58 11.30 9.77
CA LYS A 380 -5.72 11.08 8.33
C LYS A 380 -7.18 11.07 7.92
N SER A 381 -7.49 11.84 6.89
CA SER A 381 -8.81 11.90 6.26
C SER A 381 -9.96 12.26 7.21
N ILE A 382 -9.66 12.94 8.32
CA ILE A 382 -10.65 13.46 9.27
C ILE A 382 -10.87 14.96 9.02
N PRO A 383 -12.10 15.42 8.76
CA PRO A 383 -12.39 16.84 8.67
C PRO A 383 -12.32 17.47 10.06
N MET A 384 -11.53 18.54 10.19
CA MET A 384 -11.46 19.33 11.42
C MET A 384 -11.00 20.75 11.10
N SER A 385 -11.32 21.72 11.95
CA SER A 385 -10.84 23.08 11.75
C SER A 385 -9.34 23.20 12.08
N ASP A 386 -8.67 24.18 11.47
CA ASP A 386 -7.28 24.49 11.82
C ASP A 386 -7.14 24.94 13.28
N SER A 387 -8.15 25.62 13.81
CA SER A 387 -8.22 26.07 15.21
C SER A 387 -8.19 24.88 16.16
N ASP A 388 -8.99 23.83 15.88
CA ASP A 388 -9.03 22.64 16.74
C ASP A 388 -7.73 21.86 16.68
N LEU A 389 -7.07 21.82 15.52
CA LEU A 389 -5.75 21.18 15.40
C LEU A 389 -4.69 21.99 16.15
N ILE A 390 -4.70 23.32 16.05
CA ILE A 390 -3.78 24.19 16.80
C ILE A 390 -3.99 24.00 18.31
N ASP A 391 -5.23 24.00 18.78
CA ASP A 391 -5.57 23.80 20.19
C ASP A 391 -5.09 22.43 20.70
N LEU A 392 -5.24 21.38 19.90
CA LEU A 392 -4.71 20.04 20.20
C LEU A 392 -3.18 20.07 20.31
N LEU A 393 -2.49 20.64 19.33
CA LEU A 393 -1.02 20.66 19.28
C LEU A 393 -0.40 21.50 20.42
N LEU A 394 -1.11 22.52 20.92
CA LEU A 394 -0.69 23.29 22.10
C LEU A 394 -0.65 22.44 23.37
N ARG A 395 -1.47 21.39 23.45
CA ARG A 395 -1.53 20.46 24.60
C ARG A 395 -0.52 19.32 24.51
N LEU A 396 0.24 19.22 23.41
CA LEU A 396 1.17 18.11 23.12
C LEU A 396 2.63 18.59 23.04
N PRO A 397 3.22 19.08 24.15
CA PRO A 397 4.58 19.65 24.13
C PRO A 397 5.67 18.61 23.83
N SER A 398 5.40 17.32 24.09
CA SER A 398 6.35 16.21 23.88
C SER A 398 6.36 15.64 22.47
N LEU A 399 5.55 16.20 21.56
CA LEU A 399 5.38 15.66 20.21
C LEU A 399 6.68 15.74 19.38
N LEU A 400 7.08 14.61 18.82
CA LEU A 400 8.24 14.44 17.94
C LEU A 400 7.82 14.25 16.48
N HIS A 401 6.69 13.58 16.24
CA HIS A 401 6.24 13.20 14.91
C HIS A 401 4.78 13.58 14.70
N LEU A 402 4.53 14.41 13.68
CA LEU A 402 3.20 14.85 13.30
C LEU A 402 2.91 14.43 11.85
N THR A 403 1.81 13.72 11.65
CA THR A 403 1.27 13.41 10.33
C THR A 403 -0.16 13.94 10.24
N ILE A 404 -0.41 14.82 9.28
CA ILE A 404 -1.77 15.29 8.94
C ILE A 404 -2.00 15.00 7.46
N ASP A 405 -3.06 14.27 7.18
CA ASP A 405 -3.45 13.94 5.81
C ASP A 405 -4.90 14.39 5.59
N ASP A 406 -5.11 15.35 4.70
CA ASP A 406 -6.45 15.83 4.35
C ASP A 406 -6.91 15.32 2.96
N SER A 407 -6.25 14.30 2.41
CA SER A 407 -6.42 13.87 1.01
C SER A 407 -7.86 13.56 0.62
N LYS A 408 -8.64 13.04 1.56
CA LYS A 408 -10.06 12.69 1.40
C LYS A 408 -11.02 13.68 2.09
N VAL A 409 -10.55 14.87 2.47
CA VAL A 409 -11.35 15.90 3.14
C VAL A 409 -11.85 16.91 2.11
N THR A 410 -13.17 17.12 2.05
CA THR A 410 -13.83 17.96 1.03
C THR A 410 -14.21 19.36 1.51
N THR A 411 -14.44 19.57 2.81
CA THR A 411 -15.06 20.82 3.33
C THR A 411 -14.20 21.58 4.36
N ARG A 412 -13.52 20.89 5.27
CA ARG A 412 -12.75 21.49 6.39
C ARG A 412 -11.33 20.93 6.46
N SER A 413 -10.45 21.38 5.56
CA SER A 413 -9.03 20.99 5.65
C SER A 413 -8.39 21.63 6.90
N PRO A 414 -7.71 20.84 7.75
CA PRO A 414 -6.92 21.39 8.84
C PRO A 414 -5.63 22.06 8.38
N ILE A 415 -5.18 21.79 7.15
CA ILE A 415 -3.88 22.24 6.63
C ILE A 415 -4.05 23.63 6.01
N THR A 416 -3.91 24.67 6.83
CA THR A 416 -4.01 26.08 6.42
C THR A 416 -2.67 26.80 6.57
N THR A 417 -2.52 27.94 5.89
CA THR A 417 -1.39 28.87 6.15
C THR A 417 -1.29 29.24 7.62
N ARG A 418 -2.42 29.41 8.31
CA ARG A 418 -2.46 29.73 9.74
C ARG A 418 -1.88 28.60 10.59
N LEU A 419 -2.24 27.34 10.33
CA LEU A 419 -1.63 26.19 11.01
C LEU A 419 -0.10 26.21 10.84
N VAL A 420 0.36 26.38 9.60
CA VAL A 420 1.79 26.38 9.26
C VAL A 420 2.53 27.50 9.99
N GLN A 421 2.00 28.72 10.01
CA GLN A 421 2.56 29.85 10.78
C GLN A 421 2.66 29.52 12.27
N ASN A 422 1.68 28.80 12.83
CA ASN A 422 1.68 28.43 14.24
C ASN A 422 2.76 27.39 14.60
N LEU A 423 3.34 26.70 13.59
CA LEU A 423 4.48 25.78 13.73
C LEU A 423 5.84 26.48 13.63
N HIS A 424 5.90 27.77 13.32
CA HIS A 424 7.17 28.52 13.25
C HIS A 424 7.99 28.40 14.55
N ALA A 425 9.32 28.35 14.44
CA ALA A 425 10.20 28.23 15.62
C ALA A 425 10.15 29.48 16.53
N PHE A 426 9.69 30.61 15.99
CA PHE A 426 9.59 31.89 16.67
C PHE A 426 8.18 32.47 16.49
N ARG A 427 7.49 32.86 17.55
CA ARG A 427 6.22 33.60 17.45
C ARG A 427 6.46 35.08 17.70
N TYR A 428 6.36 35.89 16.65
CA TYR A 428 6.43 37.35 16.72
C TYR A 428 5.03 37.95 16.62
N ARG A 429 4.63 38.75 17.61
CA ARG A 429 3.50 39.68 17.48
C ARG A 429 4.02 41.10 17.73
N GLY A 430 4.38 41.80 16.66
CA GLY A 430 5.06 43.09 16.76
C GLY A 430 6.49 42.95 17.32
N LYS A 431 6.87 43.77 18.29
CA LYS A 431 8.21 43.79 18.93
C LYS A 431 8.34 42.88 20.17
N SER A 432 7.33 42.07 20.49
CA SER A 432 7.33 41.22 21.69
C SER A 432 7.25 39.74 21.34
N PHE A 433 8.05 38.92 22.02
CA PHE A 433 7.96 37.46 22.00
C PHE A 433 6.75 37.03 22.83
N ILE A 434 5.87 36.18 22.28
CA ILE A 434 4.70 35.67 23.02
C ILE A 434 4.57 34.16 22.86
N SER A 435 4.29 33.49 23.99
CA SER A 435 3.91 32.08 24.18
C SER A 435 4.99 31.03 23.91
N PRO A 436 4.98 29.90 24.64
CA PRO A 436 5.87 28.79 24.34
C PRO A 436 5.62 28.28 22.92
N VAL A 437 6.71 27.96 22.23
CA VAL A 437 6.67 27.40 20.88
C VAL A 437 5.88 26.10 20.91
N MET A 438 4.78 26.06 20.15
CA MET A 438 3.95 24.87 20.01
C MET A 438 4.81 23.72 19.47
N VAL A 439 4.63 22.51 20.01
CA VAL A 439 5.39 21.31 19.61
C VAL A 439 6.89 21.59 19.46
N HIS A 440 7.50 22.23 20.47
CA HIS A 440 8.92 22.63 20.42
C HIS A 440 9.88 21.46 20.19
N LYS A 441 9.49 20.22 20.52
CA LYS A 441 10.31 19.02 20.30
C LYS A 441 10.16 18.40 18.92
N LEU A 442 9.31 18.93 18.03
CA LEU A 442 8.96 18.33 16.75
C LEU A 442 10.20 18.06 15.86
N GLN A 443 10.34 16.83 15.40
CA GLN A 443 11.42 16.36 14.54
C GLN A 443 10.94 15.90 13.17
N SER A 444 9.70 15.40 13.04
CA SER A 444 9.14 14.97 11.76
C SER A 444 7.80 15.62 11.52
N LEU A 445 7.65 16.23 10.35
CA LEU A 445 6.39 16.81 9.86
C LEU A 445 6.02 16.16 8.52
N SER A 446 4.86 15.50 8.46
CA SER A 446 4.30 14.98 7.22
C SER A 446 2.92 15.60 6.99
N LEU A 447 2.76 16.33 5.91
CA LEU A 447 1.51 16.96 5.50
C LEU A 447 1.12 16.45 4.10
N THR A 448 -0.08 15.93 3.96
CA THR A 448 -0.70 15.66 2.66
C THR A 448 -1.84 16.64 2.50
N PHE A 449 -1.73 17.55 1.53
CA PHE A 449 -2.67 18.61 1.20
C PHE A 449 -3.45 18.28 -0.08
N SER A 450 -4.76 18.23 0.04
CA SER A 450 -5.74 17.93 -0.99
C SER A 450 -5.80 19.03 -2.04
N GLY A 451 -5.50 20.28 -1.65
CA GLY A 451 -5.61 21.45 -2.53
C GLY A 451 -6.80 22.35 -2.22
N PHE A 452 -7.68 21.97 -1.29
CA PHE A 452 -8.83 22.78 -0.88
C PHE A 452 -8.45 23.69 0.30
N GLY A 453 -8.46 25.01 0.06
CA GLY A 453 -8.17 26.03 1.08
C GLY A 453 -6.95 26.90 0.76
N SER A 454 -6.67 27.87 1.63
CA SER A 454 -5.52 28.75 1.49
C SER A 454 -4.26 28.13 2.11
N PHE A 455 -3.25 27.87 1.27
CA PHE A 455 -1.93 27.41 1.68
C PHE A 455 -0.83 28.20 0.96
N ASP A 456 -0.03 28.93 1.73
CA ASP A 456 1.10 29.72 1.23
C ASP A 456 2.41 28.94 1.32
N ASP A 457 2.93 28.57 0.16
CA ASP A 457 4.19 27.85 -0.02
C ASP A 457 5.39 28.57 0.57
N ARG A 458 5.45 29.91 0.48
CA ARG A 458 6.58 30.69 1.00
C ARG A 458 6.61 30.65 2.52
N THR A 459 5.44 30.82 3.14
CA THR A 459 5.27 30.69 4.58
C THR A 459 5.68 29.29 5.06
N PHE A 460 5.35 28.23 4.31
CA PHE A 460 5.79 26.87 4.67
C PHE A 460 7.31 26.70 4.63
N VAL A 461 7.97 27.18 3.57
CA VAL A 461 9.43 27.11 3.43
C VAL A 461 10.14 27.89 4.54
N ASP A 462 9.61 29.06 4.90
CA ASP A 462 10.10 29.89 6.01
C ASP A 462 10.01 29.14 7.36
N VAL A 463 8.85 28.55 7.65
CA VAL A 463 8.63 27.76 8.87
C VAL A 463 9.58 26.58 8.98
N VAL A 464 9.77 25.82 7.89
CA VAL A 464 10.70 24.68 7.88
C VAL A 464 12.14 25.15 8.11
N SER A 465 12.54 26.23 7.44
CA SER A 465 13.88 26.82 7.58
C SER A 465 14.14 27.32 9.00
N SER A 466 13.15 27.99 9.62
CA SER A 466 13.24 28.50 10.99
C SER A 466 13.50 27.38 12.00
N ARG A 467 12.91 26.20 11.77
CA ARG A 467 13.07 25.02 12.62
C ARG A 467 14.36 24.28 12.37
N TRP A 468 14.97 24.36 11.18
CA TRP A 468 16.30 23.74 10.96
C TRP A 468 17.40 24.51 11.68
N TYR A 469 17.47 25.82 11.47
CA TYR A 469 18.55 26.69 11.96
C TYR A 469 18.34 27.23 13.38
N SER A 470 17.53 26.55 14.20
CA SER A 470 17.18 26.96 15.57
C SER A 470 18.36 27.10 16.56
N ARG A 471 19.63 26.88 16.15
CA ARG A 471 20.84 27.14 16.96
C ARG A 471 21.63 28.39 16.54
N GLY A 472 21.28 28.99 15.39
CA GLY A 472 21.99 30.15 14.83
C GLY A 472 21.56 31.51 15.38
N TYR A 473 20.50 31.56 16.20
CA TYR A 473 19.99 32.81 16.77
C TYR A 473 20.37 32.94 18.25
N PRO A 474 20.89 34.11 18.70
CA PRO A 474 21.41 34.31 20.05
C PRO A 474 20.37 34.15 21.19
N HIS A 475 19.08 34.05 20.86
CA HIS A 475 17.97 33.87 21.81
C HIS A 475 17.48 32.42 21.96
N THR A 476 18.16 31.45 21.34
CA THR A 476 17.70 30.04 21.28
C THR A 476 18.13 29.19 22.46
N SER A 477 19.10 29.66 23.24
CA SER A 477 19.64 28.99 24.43
C SER A 477 18.61 28.80 25.54
N GLU A 478 17.55 29.62 25.58
CA GLU A 478 16.56 29.62 26.67
C GLU A 478 15.28 28.82 26.39
N ILE A 479 14.95 28.50 25.11
CA ILE A 479 13.63 27.92 24.74
C ILE A 479 13.72 26.46 24.23
N GLY A 480 14.91 25.93 23.93
CA GLY A 480 15.10 24.49 23.70
C GLY A 480 14.26 23.88 22.55
N VAL A 481 14.06 24.61 21.45
CA VAL A 481 13.35 24.10 20.26
C VAL A 481 14.25 23.11 19.51
N ASN A 482 13.75 21.90 19.27
CA ASN A 482 14.44 20.88 18.49
C ASN A 482 14.40 21.20 17.01
N SER A 483 15.48 20.84 16.30
CA SER A 483 15.50 20.94 14.86
C SER A 483 14.64 19.87 14.19
N LEU A 484 13.84 20.27 13.21
CA LEU A 484 13.16 19.33 12.31
C LEU A 484 14.21 18.47 11.59
N ARG A 485 14.01 17.16 11.50
CA ARG A 485 14.89 16.21 10.79
C ARG A 485 14.27 15.66 9.52
N SER A 486 12.95 15.64 9.45
CA SER A 486 12.22 15.13 8.29
C SER A 486 11.01 16.02 8.00
N VAL A 487 10.86 16.43 6.75
CA VAL A 487 9.70 17.15 6.25
C VAL A 487 9.20 16.47 4.99
N VAL A 488 7.93 16.11 4.99
CA VAL A 488 7.24 15.55 3.83
C VAL A 488 6.01 16.39 3.54
N MET A 489 5.93 16.95 2.33
CA MET A 489 4.79 17.72 1.86
C MET A 489 4.27 17.08 0.57
N ARG A 490 2.99 16.70 0.55
CA ARG A 490 2.34 16.14 -0.64
C ARG A 490 1.21 17.05 -1.07
N PHE A 491 1.21 17.46 -2.34
CA PHE A 491 0.18 18.24 -2.99
C PHE A 491 -0.56 17.34 -3.98
N LEU A 492 -1.84 17.08 -3.73
CA LEU A 492 -2.61 16.16 -4.57
C LEU A 492 -3.18 16.85 -5.81
N ASN A 493 -3.92 17.93 -5.63
CA ASN A 493 -4.67 18.57 -6.73
C ASN A 493 -4.10 19.92 -7.18
N ARG A 494 -2.84 20.24 -6.84
CA ARG A 494 -2.16 21.45 -7.32
C ARG A 494 -0.73 21.20 -7.74
N ASP A 495 -0.30 21.92 -8.78
CA ASP A 495 1.11 22.07 -9.10
C ASP A 495 1.74 23.09 -8.14
N VAL A 496 3.06 23.02 -7.96
CA VAL A 496 3.80 24.00 -7.15
C VAL A 496 5.04 24.46 -7.90
N ASP A 497 5.42 25.70 -7.68
CA ASP A 497 6.62 26.30 -8.27
C ASP A 497 7.88 25.75 -7.57
N PRO A 498 8.75 25.00 -8.28
CA PRO A 498 9.98 24.46 -7.71
C PRO A 498 10.93 25.55 -7.20
N GLY A 499 10.85 26.77 -7.74
CA GLY A 499 11.65 27.92 -7.31
C GLY A 499 11.41 28.30 -5.85
N ILE A 500 10.14 28.24 -5.40
CA ILE A 500 9.76 28.57 -4.02
C ILE A 500 10.38 27.58 -3.02
N TYR A 501 10.45 26.30 -3.39
CA TYR A 501 10.98 25.21 -2.55
C TYR A 501 12.50 25.04 -2.64
N SER A 502 13.17 25.79 -3.52
CA SER A 502 14.62 25.71 -3.70
C SER A 502 15.44 25.88 -2.41
N PRO A 503 15.05 26.69 -1.40
CA PRO A 503 15.79 26.79 -0.14
C PRO A 503 15.87 25.46 0.62
N LEU A 504 14.85 24.61 0.52
CA LEU A 504 14.82 23.32 1.21
C LEU A 504 15.86 22.33 0.67
N LYS A 505 16.32 22.50 -0.57
CA LYS A 505 17.41 21.69 -1.15
C LYS A 505 18.73 21.88 -0.41
N HIS A 506 18.97 23.07 0.14
CA HIS A 506 20.15 23.32 0.96
C HIS A 506 20.04 22.58 2.30
N LEU A 507 18.85 22.59 2.92
CA LEU A 507 18.61 21.84 4.15
C LEU A 507 18.78 20.33 3.93
N GLU A 508 18.38 19.83 2.77
CA GLU A 508 18.58 18.43 2.39
C GLU A 508 20.06 18.04 2.31
N LYS A 509 20.88 18.90 1.70
CA LYS A 509 22.34 18.72 1.67
C LYS A 509 22.98 18.78 3.06
N ASP A 510 22.38 19.55 3.97
CA ASP A 510 22.83 19.66 5.36
C ASP A 510 22.36 18.48 6.24
N GLY A 511 21.59 17.54 5.69
CA GLY A 511 21.18 16.30 6.35
C GLY A 511 19.72 16.25 6.83
N MET A 512 18.86 17.22 6.45
CA MET A 512 17.41 17.10 6.64
C MET A 512 16.82 16.17 5.56
N ARG A 513 15.92 15.26 5.92
CA ARG A 513 15.12 14.56 4.91
C ARG A 513 14.00 15.48 4.42
N VAL A 514 14.03 15.88 3.15
CA VAL A 514 12.98 16.72 2.53
C VAL A 514 12.33 15.95 1.39
N VAL A 515 11.00 15.84 1.39
CA VAL A 515 10.24 15.21 0.31
C VAL A 515 9.05 16.09 -0.06
N ILE A 516 9.10 16.73 -1.24
CA ILE A 516 8.01 17.52 -1.81
C ILE A 516 7.46 16.82 -3.06
N ILE A 517 6.19 16.43 -2.99
CA ILE A 517 5.48 15.71 -4.07
C ILE A 517 4.33 16.58 -4.55
N ALA A 518 4.18 16.77 -5.87
CA ALA A 518 3.05 17.47 -6.48
C ALA A 518 2.44 16.63 -7.61
N LYS A 519 1.13 16.39 -7.56
CA LYS A 519 0.38 15.54 -8.50
C LYS A 519 1.07 14.18 -8.77
N GLY A 520 1.56 13.53 -7.72
CA GLY A 520 2.25 12.24 -7.80
C GLY A 520 3.66 12.30 -8.41
N LYS A 521 4.14 13.47 -8.86
CA LYS A 521 5.53 13.69 -9.26
C LYS A 521 6.32 14.16 -8.07
N VAL A 522 7.39 13.45 -7.74
CA VAL A 522 8.36 13.96 -6.78
C VAL A 522 9.09 15.12 -7.46
N LEU A 523 9.01 16.32 -6.89
CA LEU A 523 9.78 17.47 -7.39
C LEU A 523 11.27 17.33 -7.07
N GLN A 524 11.60 16.34 -6.24
CA GLN A 524 12.92 15.89 -5.87
C GLN A 524 13.18 14.48 -6.44
N SER A 525 13.74 14.42 -7.64
CA SER A 525 14.62 13.32 -8.02
C SER A 525 15.70 13.86 -8.94
N LEU A 526 16.91 14.02 -8.40
CA LEU A 526 18.21 13.73 -9.00
C LEU A 526 19.33 14.10 -8.02
#